data_AF-A0AA96GFA6-F1
#
_entry.id   AF-A0AA96GFA6-F1
#
_cell.length_a   1.000
_cell.length_b   1.000
_cell.length_c   1.000
_cell.angle_alpha   90.00
_cell.angle_beta   90.00
_cell.angle_gamma   90.00
#
_symmetry.space_group_name_H-M   'P 1'
#
loop_
_entity.id
_entity.type
_entity.pdbx_description
1 polymer ?
#
loop_
_entity_poly.entity_id
_entity_poly.type
_entity_poly.pdbx_seq_one_letter_code
_entity_poly.pdbx_strand_id
1 'polypeptide(L)'
;MKTFIMVAVAAVTMGVTPVFAENAKLTNMKNLVDQVKADKKLLIAHNMDLTEEESTEFWPLYENYQKDLEPLNRNRAGLIAEYAAAYTAGAVSEDLAKELVNETLKTEEAEVKMRRNYSEKLARVLPPTKMARYLQIENKIQAAIKFDLAAGIPLKE
;
A
#
# COMPACT_ATOMS: atom_id res chain seq x y z
N MET A 1 8.63 55.54 45.95
CA MET A 1 9.47 54.34 45.69
C MET A 1 8.50 53.25 45.23
N LYS A 2 8.18 53.10 43.94
CA LYS A 2 8.95 52.43 42.87
C LYS A 2 9.59 51.12 43.31
N THR A 3 8.86 50.02 43.16
CA THR A 3 9.43 48.72 42.80
C THR A 3 8.45 47.97 41.91
N PHE A 4 8.83 47.86 40.64
CA PHE A 4 8.20 47.03 39.62
C PHE A 4 8.44 45.56 39.97
N ILE A 5 7.38 44.73 39.93
CA ILE A 5 7.53 43.28 39.77
C ILE A 5 7.04 42.94 38.38
N MET A 6 8.01 42.49 37.59
CA MET A 6 7.92 42.06 36.20
C MET A 6 7.94 40.53 36.19
N VAL A 7 7.29 39.92 35.18
CA VAL A 7 7.42 38.51 34.75
C VAL A 7 6.60 37.51 35.61
N ALA A 8 5.76 36.60 35.09
CA ALA A 8 5.86 35.84 33.85
C ALA A 8 4.50 35.64 33.16
N VAL A 9 4.44 35.96 31.86
CA VAL A 9 3.46 35.35 30.95
C VAL A 9 4.02 33.97 30.63
N ALA A 10 3.44 32.92 31.24
CA ALA A 10 3.66 31.56 30.80
C ALA A 10 3.00 31.39 29.42
N ALA A 11 3.76 31.67 28.37
CA ALA A 11 3.39 31.24 27.03
C ALA A 11 3.48 29.71 27.00
N VAL A 12 2.35 29.04 27.25
CA VAL A 12 2.16 27.63 26.93
C VAL A 12 2.22 27.56 25.40
N THR A 13 3.42 27.36 24.86
CA THR A 13 3.59 26.98 23.47
C THR A 13 2.88 25.65 23.28
N MET A 14 1.71 25.70 22.66
CA MET A 14 0.99 24.54 22.13
C MET A 14 1.89 23.85 21.10
N GLY A 15 2.78 22.98 21.58
CA GLY A 15 3.39 21.95 20.75
C GLY A 15 2.31 20.96 20.39
N VAL A 16 1.60 21.18 19.29
CA VAL A 16 0.93 20.10 18.55
C VAL A 16 2.05 19.14 18.14
N THR A 17 2.27 18.11 18.95
CA THR A 17 3.44 17.24 18.79
C THR A 17 3.32 16.42 17.50
N PRO A 18 4.44 16.24 16.76
CA PRO A 18 4.48 15.44 15.53
C PRO A 18 4.01 13.98 15.75
N VAL A 19 4.10 13.49 16.99
CA VAL A 19 3.70 12.14 17.41
C VAL A 19 2.21 11.85 17.16
N PHE A 20 1.30 12.81 17.37
CA PHE A 20 -0.13 12.59 17.09
C PHE A 20 -0.43 12.49 15.58
N ALA A 21 0.26 13.30 14.76
CA ALA A 21 0.09 13.28 13.31
C ALA A 21 0.67 12.00 12.68
N GLU A 22 1.76 11.46 13.24
CA GLU A 22 2.35 10.19 12.83
C GLU A 22 1.43 9.01 13.16
N ASN A 23 0.91 8.95 14.40
CA ASN A 23 -0.04 7.92 14.81
C ASN A 23 -1.31 7.93 13.96
N ALA A 24 -1.88 9.10 13.65
CA ALA A 24 -3.05 9.21 12.79
C ALA A 24 -2.79 8.67 11.36
N LYS A 25 -1.60 8.92 10.80
CA LYS A 25 -1.22 8.40 9.48
C LYS A 25 -1.09 6.87 9.47
N LEU A 26 -0.45 6.30 10.50
CA LEU A 26 -0.32 4.85 10.67
C LEU A 26 -1.69 4.17 10.80
N THR A 27 -2.58 4.73 11.63
CA THR A 27 -3.96 4.26 11.77
C THR A 27 -4.71 4.29 10.44
N ASN A 28 -4.56 5.35 9.65
CA ASN A 28 -5.21 5.44 8.34
C ASN A 28 -4.73 4.36 7.36
N MET A 29 -3.43 4.02 7.37
CA MET A 29 -2.90 2.96 6.52
C MET A 29 -3.43 1.59 6.93
N LYS A 30 -3.46 1.29 8.24
CA LYS A 30 -4.01 0.03 8.75
C LYS A 30 -5.50 -0.09 8.43
N ASN A 31 -6.28 0.96 8.66
CA ASN A 31 -7.71 0.98 8.32
C ASN A 31 -7.94 0.70 6.83
N LEU A 32 -7.12 1.29 5.94
CA LEU A 32 -7.22 1.03 4.51
C LEU A 32 -6.93 -0.44 4.17
N VAL A 33 -5.92 -1.05 4.80
CA VAL A 33 -5.64 -2.49 4.62
C VAL A 33 -6.83 -3.34 5.07
N ASP A 34 -7.43 -3.02 6.21
CA ASP A 34 -8.57 -3.76 6.74
C ASP A 34 -9.81 -3.63 5.82
N GLN A 35 -10.05 -2.44 5.25
CA GLN A 35 -11.09 -2.24 4.24
C GLN A 35 -10.84 -3.03 2.95
N VAL A 36 -9.59 -3.07 2.48
CA VAL A 36 -9.20 -3.84 1.29
C VAL A 36 -9.37 -5.35 1.53
N LYS A 37 -9.03 -5.84 2.72
CA LYS A 37 -9.25 -7.23 3.14
C LYS A 37 -10.73 -7.58 3.22
N ALA A 38 -11.56 -6.65 3.69
CA ALA A 38 -13.00 -6.84 3.80
C ALA A 38 -13.67 -6.90 2.42
N ASP A 39 -13.48 -5.86 1.60
CA ASP A 39 -14.03 -5.81 0.24
C ASP A 39 -13.32 -4.75 -0.61
N LYS A 40 -12.23 -5.14 -1.28
CA LYS A 40 -11.54 -4.25 -2.23
C LYS A 40 -12.47 -3.79 -3.36
N LYS A 41 -13.38 -4.64 -3.85
CA LYS A 41 -14.27 -4.32 -4.97
C LYS A 41 -15.21 -3.19 -4.58
N LEU A 42 -15.82 -3.26 -3.40
CA LEU A 42 -16.66 -2.20 -2.85
C LEU A 42 -15.89 -0.89 -2.65
N LEU A 43 -14.65 -0.96 -2.16
CA LEU A 43 -13.81 0.23 -1.99
C LEU A 43 -13.52 0.91 -3.34
N ILE A 44 -13.20 0.14 -4.39
CA ILE A 44 -13.03 0.70 -5.74
C ILE A 44 -14.35 1.31 -6.24
N ALA A 45 -15.46 0.58 -6.12
CA ALA A 45 -16.78 1.03 -6.57
C ALA A 45 -17.17 2.38 -5.96
N HIS A 46 -17.02 2.52 -4.64
CA HIS A 46 -17.36 3.73 -3.90
C HIS A 46 -16.50 4.95 -4.29
N ASN A 47 -15.27 4.73 -4.76
CA ASN A 47 -14.31 5.81 -5.00
C ASN A 47 -14.13 6.18 -6.48
N MET A 48 -14.65 5.38 -7.41
CA MET A 48 -14.47 5.59 -8.85
C MET A 48 -15.56 6.45 -9.51
N ASP A 49 -16.76 6.51 -8.92
CA ASP A 49 -17.90 7.28 -9.46
C ASP A 49 -18.18 6.96 -10.94
N LEU A 50 -18.28 5.65 -11.23
CA LEU A 50 -18.51 5.16 -12.59
C LEU A 50 -19.98 5.31 -12.99
N THR A 51 -20.24 5.65 -14.25
CA THR A 51 -21.58 5.50 -14.82
C THR A 51 -21.91 4.02 -14.99
N GLU A 52 -23.16 3.71 -15.34
CA GLU A 52 -23.58 2.34 -15.61
C GLU A 52 -22.85 1.75 -16.83
N GLU A 53 -22.67 2.56 -17.88
CA GLU A 53 -21.95 2.18 -19.09
C GLU A 53 -20.46 1.95 -18.79
N GLU A 54 -19.81 2.88 -18.09
CA GLU A 54 -18.41 2.72 -17.69
C GLU A 54 -18.21 1.51 -16.78
N SER A 55 -19.13 1.25 -15.85
CA SER A 55 -19.07 0.09 -14.95
C SER A 55 -19.11 -1.22 -15.73
N THR A 56 -19.97 -1.30 -16.74
CA THR A 56 -20.14 -2.50 -17.57
C THR A 56 -18.83 -2.90 -18.27
N GLU A 57 -18.07 -1.91 -18.76
CA GLU A 57 -16.77 -2.12 -19.41
C GLU A 57 -15.60 -2.26 -18.40
N PHE A 58 -15.67 -1.55 -17.27
CA PHE A 58 -14.60 -1.51 -16.26
C PHE A 58 -14.45 -2.82 -15.49
N TRP A 59 -15.56 -3.36 -14.96
CA TRP A 59 -15.50 -4.48 -14.03
C TRP A 59 -14.87 -5.76 -14.60
N PRO A 60 -15.15 -6.18 -15.85
CA PRO A 60 -14.49 -7.33 -16.44
C PRO A 60 -12.96 -7.16 -16.54
N LEU A 61 -12.48 -5.96 -16.86
CA LEU A 61 -11.04 -5.67 -16.92
C LEU A 61 -10.42 -5.67 -15.52
N TYR A 62 -11.10 -5.09 -14.54
CA TYR A 62 -10.67 -5.08 -13.14
C TYR A 62 -10.59 -6.50 -12.56
N GLU A 63 -11.59 -7.34 -12.81
CA GLU A 63 -11.63 -8.72 -12.31
C GLU A 63 -10.52 -9.58 -12.92
N ASN A 64 -10.27 -9.43 -14.22
CA ASN A 64 -9.11 -10.06 -14.86
C ASN A 64 -7.79 -9.57 -14.28
N TYR A 65 -7.67 -8.27 -13.99
CA TYR A 65 -6.49 -7.73 -13.32
C TYR A 65 -6.28 -8.35 -11.93
N GLN A 66 -7.32 -8.46 -11.10
CA GLN A 66 -7.19 -9.08 -9.78
C GLN A 66 -6.83 -10.57 -9.89
N LYS A 67 -7.41 -11.28 -10.86
CA LYS A 67 -7.10 -12.69 -11.14
C LYS A 67 -5.63 -12.88 -11.55
N ASP A 68 -5.11 -12.02 -12.42
CA ASP A 68 -3.72 -12.09 -12.88
C ASP A 68 -2.72 -11.63 -11.79
N LEU A 69 -3.16 -10.77 -10.87
CA LEU A 69 -2.36 -10.31 -9.73
C LEU A 69 -2.20 -11.38 -8.65
N GLU A 70 -3.18 -12.27 -8.51
CA GLU A 70 -3.23 -13.25 -7.43
C GLU A 70 -2.04 -14.22 -7.41
N PRO A 71 -1.55 -14.78 -8.55
CA PRO A 71 -0.31 -15.55 -8.58
C PRO A 71 0.92 -14.78 -8.11
N LEU A 72 1.04 -13.50 -8.44
CA LEU A 72 2.17 -12.65 -8.01
C LEU A 72 2.12 -12.41 -6.49
N ASN A 73 0.92 -12.19 -5.96
CA ASN A 73 0.71 -12.05 -4.51
C ASN A 73 1.04 -13.36 -3.76
N ARG A 74 0.64 -14.52 -4.30
CA ARG A 74 1.03 -15.82 -3.72
C ARG A 74 2.54 -16.00 -3.72
N ASN A 75 3.23 -15.67 -4.82
CA ASN A 75 4.68 -15.78 -4.88
C ASN A 75 5.34 -14.90 -3.82
N ARG A 76 4.92 -13.63 -3.72
CA ARG A 76 5.40 -12.71 -2.69
C ARG A 76 5.18 -13.23 -1.28
N ALA A 77 4.00 -13.76 -0.97
CA ALA A 77 3.70 -14.34 0.32
C ALA A 77 4.57 -15.57 0.63
N GLY A 78 4.84 -16.41 -0.38
CA GLY A 78 5.74 -17.55 -0.28
C GLY A 78 7.17 -17.13 0.07
N LEU A 79 7.73 -16.17 -0.66
CA LEU A 79 9.08 -15.65 -0.40
C LEU A 79 9.21 -15.06 1.01
N ILE A 80 8.20 -14.33 1.48
CA ILE A 80 8.17 -13.78 2.85
C ILE A 80 8.11 -14.91 3.88
N ALA A 81 7.29 -15.94 3.66
CA ALA A 81 7.17 -17.07 4.57
C ALA A 81 8.47 -17.90 4.63
N GLU A 82 9.13 -18.12 3.50
CA GLU A 82 10.40 -18.83 3.42
C GLU A 82 11.51 -18.07 4.17
N TYR A 83 11.59 -16.75 3.94
CA TYR A 83 12.50 -15.89 4.69
C TYR A 83 12.22 -15.94 6.20
N ALA A 84 10.96 -15.80 6.62
CA ALA A 84 10.58 -15.83 8.02
C ALA A 84 10.93 -17.17 8.69
N ALA A 85 10.73 -18.29 7.99
CA ALA A 85 11.10 -19.62 8.47
C ALA A 85 12.62 -19.76 8.65
N ALA A 86 13.41 -19.35 7.67
CA ALA A 86 14.87 -19.39 7.75
C ALA A 86 15.43 -18.47 8.85
N TYR A 87 14.87 -17.26 8.96
CA TYR A 87 15.21 -16.31 10.01
C TYR A 87 14.93 -16.89 11.40
N THR A 88 13.76 -17.50 11.61
CA THR A 88 13.38 -18.15 12.87
C THR A 88 14.27 -19.36 13.19
N ALA A 89 14.74 -20.08 12.16
CA ALA A 89 15.69 -21.18 12.31
C ALA A 89 17.13 -20.72 12.63
N GLY A 90 17.39 -19.41 12.61
CA GLY A 90 18.64 -18.79 13.06
C GLY A 90 19.65 -18.47 11.96
N ALA A 91 19.37 -18.79 10.69
CA ALA A 91 20.26 -18.43 9.59
C ALA A 91 19.54 -18.36 8.24
N VAL A 92 19.82 -17.30 7.49
CA VAL A 92 19.48 -17.18 6.06
C VAL A 92 20.76 -17.42 5.26
N SER A 93 20.79 -18.55 4.54
CA SER A 93 21.95 -18.93 3.71
C SER A 93 22.16 -17.95 2.56
N GLU A 94 23.39 -17.89 2.03
CA GLU A 94 23.70 -17.04 0.88
C GLU A 94 22.93 -17.46 -0.38
N ASP A 95 22.70 -18.76 -0.58
CA ASP A 95 21.90 -19.27 -1.68
C ASP A 95 20.43 -18.82 -1.57
N LEU A 96 19.83 -18.93 -0.38
CA LEU A 96 18.47 -18.44 -0.13
C LEU A 96 18.39 -16.93 -0.29
N ALA A 97 19.36 -16.18 0.23
CA ALA A 97 19.40 -14.72 0.07
C ALA A 97 19.43 -14.32 -1.42
N LYS A 98 20.23 -15.01 -2.23
CA LYS A 98 20.30 -14.79 -3.68
C LYS A 98 18.98 -15.12 -4.37
N GLU A 99 18.33 -16.20 -3.99
CA GLU A 99 17.01 -16.59 -4.51
C GLU A 99 15.94 -15.55 -4.16
N LEU A 100 15.85 -15.14 -2.89
CA LEU A 100 14.91 -14.13 -2.42
C LEU A 100 15.05 -12.81 -3.18
N VAL A 101 16.29 -12.35 -3.41
CA VAL A 101 16.55 -11.14 -4.21
C VAL A 101 16.03 -11.30 -5.64
N ASN A 102 16.40 -12.39 -6.31
CA ASN A 102 16.03 -12.61 -7.71
C ASN A 102 14.52 -12.76 -7.90
N GLU A 103 13.86 -13.59 -7.09
CA GLU A 103 12.42 -13.84 -7.22
C GLU A 103 11.59 -12.63 -6.76
N THR A 104 12.06 -11.84 -5.79
CA THR A 104 11.41 -10.57 -5.42
C THR A 104 11.43 -9.60 -6.60
N LEU A 105 12.60 -9.32 -7.17
CA LEU A 105 12.73 -8.36 -8.27
C LEU A 105 11.97 -8.81 -9.53
N LYS A 106 12.00 -10.10 -9.84
CA LYS A 106 11.23 -10.70 -10.94
C LYS A 106 9.72 -10.55 -10.73
N THR A 107 9.23 -10.72 -9.49
CA THR A 107 7.82 -10.51 -9.15
C THR A 107 7.42 -9.04 -9.32
N GLU A 108 8.27 -8.12 -8.88
CA GLU A 108 8.02 -6.68 -9.02
C GLU A 108 7.98 -6.24 -10.49
N GLU A 109 8.91 -6.75 -11.32
CA GLU A 109 8.92 -6.48 -12.76
C GLU A 109 7.62 -6.99 -13.43
N ALA A 110 7.22 -8.22 -13.10
CA ALA A 110 5.98 -8.81 -13.61
C ALA A 110 4.75 -7.98 -13.21
N GLU A 111 4.69 -7.52 -11.96
CA GLU A 111 3.58 -6.68 -11.49
C GLU A 111 3.53 -5.33 -12.21
N VAL A 112 4.68 -4.66 -12.41
CA VAL A 112 4.74 -3.38 -13.14
C VAL A 112 4.29 -3.55 -14.60
N LYS A 113 4.75 -4.61 -15.27
CA LYS A 113 4.35 -4.92 -16.66
C LYS A 113 2.85 -5.18 -16.76
N MET A 114 2.31 -5.98 -15.84
CA MET A 114 0.87 -6.26 -15.78
C MET A 114 0.07 -4.98 -15.53
N ARG A 115 0.48 -4.15 -14.55
CA ARG A 115 -0.18 -2.88 -14.24
C ARG A 115 -0.20 -1.94 -15.43
N ARG A 116 0.88 -1.86 -16.21
CA ARG A 116 0.93 -1.08 -17.47
C ARG A 116 -0.10 -1.59 -18.47
N ASN A 117 -0.10 -2.89 -18.75
CA ASN A 117 -1.02 -3.51 -19.71
C ASN A 117 -2.50 -3.27 -19.34
N TYR A 118 -2.86 -3.42 -18.06
CA TYR A 118 -4.23 -3.18 -17.61
C TYR A 118 -4.59 -1.70 -17.60
N SER A 119 -3.64 -0.81 -17.28
CA SER A 119 -3.85 0.63 -17.36
C SER A 119 -4.16 1.08 -18.79
N GLU A 120 -3.47 0.53 -19.78
CA GLU A 120 -3.72 0.82 -21.20
C GLU A 120 -5.09 0.31 -21.66
N LYS A 121 -5.54 -0.86 -21.17
CA LYS A 121 -6.89 -1.38 -21.46
C LYS A 121 -7.97 -0.52 -20.82
N LEU A 122 -7.82 -0.19 -19.54
CA LEU A 122 -8.77 0.63 -18.78
C LEU A 122 -8.88 2.06 -19.33
N ALA A 123 -7.77 2.64 -19.80
CA ALA A 123 -7.77 3.97 -20.42
C ALA A 123 -8.57 4.06 -21.72
N ARG A 124 -8.93 2.92 -22.36
CA ARG A 124 -9.79 2.90 -23.54
C ARG A 124 -11.28 2.96 -23.21
N VAL A 125 -11.65 2.60 -21.98
CA VAL A 125 -13.05 2.50 -21.52
C VAL A 125 -13.39 3.52 -20.44
N LEU A 126 -12.40 4.23 -19.91
CA LEU A 126 -12.58 5.28 -18.92
C LEU A 126 -12.12 6.64 -19.45
N PRO A 127 -12.81 7.74 -19.08
CA PRO A 127 -12.29 9.09 -19.24
C PRO A 127 -10.92 9.26 -18.54
N PRO A 128 -10.01 10.11 -19.07
CA PRO A 128 -8.68 10.30 -18.49
C PRO A 128 -8.67 10.67 -17.00
N THR A 129 -9.65 11.45 -16.54
CA THR A 129 -9.80 11.85 -15.14
C THR A 129 -10.11 10.66 -14.23
N LYS A 130 -11.00 9.75 -14.65
CA LYS A 130 -11.34 8.52 -13.92
C LYS A 130 -10.20 7.51 -13.97
N MET A 131 -9.47 7.44 -15.07
CA MET A 131 -8.26 6.62 -15.14
C MET A 131 -7.17 7.10 -14.17
N ALA A 132 -6.96 8.41 -14.07
CA ALA A 132 -6.04 8.98 -13.08
C ALA A 132 -6.50 8.67 -11.64
N ARG A 133 -7.82 8.77 -11.37
CA ARG A 133 -8.41 8.42 -10.07
C ARG A 133 -8.20 6.95 -9.71
N TYR A 134 -8.40 6.04 -10.66
CA TYR A 134 -8.13 4.62 -10.47
C TYR A 134 -6.68 4.38 -10.04
N LEU A 135 -5.71 4.99 -10.73
CA LEU A 135 -4.29 4.87 -10.36
C LEU A 135 -3.99 5.43 -8.97
N GLN A 136 -4.61 6.55 -8.60
CA GLN A 136 -4.46 7.10 -7.25
C GLN A 136 -4.98 6.15 -6.17
N ILE A 137 -6.13 5.50 -6.40
CA ILE A 137 -6.72 4.54 -5.46
C ILE A 137 -5.85 3.29 -5.35
N GLU A 138 -5.49 2.66 -6.47
CA GLU A 138 -4.64 1.46 -6.47
C GLU A 138 -3.26 1.75 -5.85
N ASN A 139 -2.64 2.89 -6.14
CA ASN A 139 -1.35 3.25 -5.53
C ASN A 139 -1.45 3.41 -4.00
N LYS A 140 -2.54 3.99 -3.49
CA LYS A 140 -2.79 4.10 -2.04
C LYS A 140 -2.95 2.73 -1.40
N ILE A 141 -3.71 1.83 -2.03
CA ILE A 141 -3.90 0.45 -1.57
C ILE A 141 -2.55 -0.27 -1.54
N GLN A 142 -1.79 -0.22 -2.64
CA GLN A 142 -0.48 -0.87 -2.73
C GLN A 142 0.50 -0.35 -1.68
N ALA A 143 0.54 0.97 -1.45
CA ALA A 143 1.40 1.56 -0.43
C ALA A 143 1.03 1.07 0.98
N ALA A 144 -0.26 0.99 1.30
CA ALA A 144 -0.71 0.51 2.60
C ALA A 144 -0.40 -0.97 2.81
N ILE A 145 -0.60 -1.82 1.79
CA ILE A 145 -0.25 -3.24 1.83
C ILE A 145 1.27 -3.42 1.99
N LYS A 146 2.08 -2.71 1.20
CA LYS A 146 3.55 -2.81 1.28
C LYS A 146 4.07 -2.41 2.67
N PHE A 147 3.46 -1.39 3.26
CA PHE A 147 3.78 -0.98 4.63
C PHE A 147 3.41 -2.06 5.66
N ASP A 148 2.19 -2.63 5.58
CA ASP A 148 1.74 -3.72 6.47
C ASP A 148 2.67 -4.94 6.38
N LEU A 149 3.09 -5.31 5.16
CA LEU A 149 4.06 -6.39 4.95
C LEU A 149 5.43 -6.05 5.51
N ALA A 150 5.97 -4.86 5.20
CA ALA A 150 7.31 -4.45 5.66
C ALA A 150 7.42 -4.39 7.18
N ALA A 151 6.34 -4.05 7.89
CA ALA A 151 6.30 -4.03 9.35
C ALA A 151 6.53 -5.41 9.98
N GLY A 152 6.28 -6.50 9.25
CA GLY A 152 6.44 -7.87 9.73
C GLY A 152 7.73 -8.58 9.27
N ILE A 153 8.55 -7.94 8.43
CA ILE A 153 9.76 -8.57 7.87
C ILE A 153 10.99 -8.10 8.64
N PRO A 154 11.66 -8.98 9.43
CA PRO A 154 12.89 -8.60 10.12
C PRO A 154 14.04 -8.40 9.14
N LEU A 155 15.07 -7.65 9.51
CA LEU A 155 16.30 -7.53 8.71
C LEU A 155 17.30 -8.61 9.12
N LYS A 156 18.04 -9.18 8.15
CA LYS A 156 19.24 -9.99 8.41
C LYS A 156 20.33 -9.07 8.93
N GLU A 157 20.91 -9.41 10.08
CA GLU A 157 22.11 -8.76 10.63
C GLU A 157 23.40 -9.37 10.07
#